data_AF-A0A8K0GBC3-F1
#
_entry.id   AF-A0A8K0GBC3-F1
#
_cell.length_a   1.000
_cell.length_b   1.000
_cell.length_c   1.000
_cell.angle_alpha   90.00
_cell.angle_beta   90.00
_cell.angle_gamma   90.00
#
_symmetry.space_group_name_H-M   'P 1'
#
loop_
_entity.id
_entity.type
_entity.pdbx_description
1 polymer ?
#
loop_
_entity_poly.entity_id
_entity_poly.type
_entity_poly.pdbx_seq_one_letter_code
_entity_poly.pdbx_strand_id
1 'polypeptide(L)'
;MDDLKIFGKNEQELKKEMKVIQTYSTDIGMEIGLKKCVKVTFKREERVKSEGIEMEDSDLIKELGENETYKYLDINKTRGIDETQVKDRLRREYIRRLRKVLKSELNSRNKMLVIGEIAVPVLQYSFGVVNWKIKKLENIDRQT
;
A
#
# COMPACT_ATOMS: atom_id res chain seq x y z
N MET A 1 -5.17 1.38 14.51
CA MET A 1 -4.27 1.04 13.39
C MET A 1 -4.58 -0.40 13.12
N ASP A 2 -5.26 -0.68 12.00
CA ASP A 2 -6.07 -1.89 11.90
C ASP A 2 -5.53 -2.85 10.82
N ASP A 3 -4.63 -2.36 9.96
CA ASP A 3 -3.91 -3.15 8.97
C ASP A 3 -2.65 -3.76 9.57
N LEU A 4 -2.60 -5.10 9.63
CA LEU A 4 -1.46 -5.86 10.12
C LEU A 4 -0.84 -6.71 9.01
N LYS A 5 0.49 -6.84 9.02
CA LYS A 5 1.22 -7.78 8.17
C LYS A 5 1.99 -8.78 9.03
N ILE A 6 1.70 -10.07 8.82
CA ILE A 6 2.29 -11.19 9.56
C ILE A 6 3.29 -11.90 8.65
N PHE A 7 4.38 -12.38 9.23
CA PHE A 7 5.40 -13.16 8.53
C PHE A 7 5.65 -14.45 9.30
N GLY A 8 5.67 -15.59 8.60
CA GLY A 8 6.06 -16.89 9.15
C GLY A 8 7.05 -17.56 8.21
N LYS A 9 8.01 -18.32 8.74
CA LYS A 9 9.01 -19.04 7.92
C LYS A 9 8.36 -20.20 7.15
N ASN A 10 7.30 -20.76 7.71
CA ASN A 10 6.48 -21.81 7.12
C ASN A 10 5.01 -21.61 7.48
N GLU A 11 4.14 -22.40 6.88
CA GLU A 11 2.69 -22.28 7.07
C GLU A 11 2.25 -22.59 8.51
N GLN A 12 2.92 -23.51 9.20
CA GLN A 12 2.59 -23.85 10.58
C GLN A 12 2.86 -22.68 11.53
N GLU A 13 3.99 -22.00 11.36
CA GLU A 13 4.32 -20.80 12.15
C GLU A 13 3.35 -19.67 11.84
N LEU A 14 3.01 -19.45 10.56
CA LEU A 14 2.03 -18.44 10.16
C LEU A 14 0.63 -18.70 10.76
N LYS A 15 0.19 -19.96 10.80
CA LYS A 15 -1.07 -20.36 11.46
C LYS A 15 -1.03 -20.10 12.97
N LYS A 16 0.09 -20.39 13.64
CA LYS A 16 0.27 -20.10 15.08
C LYS A 16 0.18 -18.61 15.37
N GLU A 17 0.91 -17.79 14.61
CA GLU A 17 0.86 -16.32 14.74
C GLU A 17 -0.56 -15.79 14.55
N MET A 18 -1.27 -16.28 13.52
CA MET A 18 -2.65 -15.88 13.27
C MET A 18 -3.59 -16.25 14.43
N LYS A 19 -3.40 -17.43 15.05
CA LYS A 19 -4.19 -17.87 16.20
C LYS A 19 -3.95 -17.00 17.44
N VAL A 20 -2.71 -16.59 17.68
CA VAL A 20 -2.38 -15.64 18.76
C VAL A 20 -3.09 -14.31 18.53
N ILE A 21 -3.05 -13.78 17.29
CA ILE A 21 -3.71 -12.53 16.94
C ILE A 21 -5.23 -12.64 17.09
N GLN A 22 -5.85 -13.73 16.65
CA GLN A 22 -7.28 -13.98 16.79
C GLN A 22 -7.71 -14.05 18.26
N THR A 23 -6.94 -14.74 19.10
CA THR A 23 -7.18 -14.81 20.55
C THR A 23 -7.12 -13.41 21.16
N TYR A 24 -6.03 -12.67 20.88
CA TYR A 24 -5.84 -11.33 21.41
C TYR A 24 -6.92 -10.35 20.94
N SER A 25 -7.27 -10.38 19.64
CA SER A 25 -8.36 -9.55 19.09
C SER A 25 -9.68 -9.85 19.79
N THR A 26 -9.98 -11.11 20.05
CA THR A 26 -11.21 -11.51 20.76
C THR A 26 -11.21 -11.02 22.20
N ASP A 27 -10.09 -11.13 22.92
CA ASP A 27 -9.93 -10.68 24.30
C ASP A 27 -10.16 -9.16 24.46
N ILE A 28 -9.78 -8.37 23.44
CA ILE A 28 -10.02 -6.91 23.42
C ILE A 28 -11.36 -6.52 22.78
N GLY A 29 -12.22 -7.49 22.43
CA GLY A 29 -13.54 -7.25 21.84
C GLY A 29 -13.52 -6.79 20.37
N MET A 30 -12.49 -7.16 19.60
CA MET A 30 -12.36 -6.86 18.18
C MET A 30 -12.53 -8.11 17.31
N GLU A 31 -13.07 -7.92 16.11
CA GLU A 31 -13.23 -8.98 15.11
C GLU A 31 -12.24 -8.81 13.95
N ILE A 32 -11.70 -9.93 13.46
CA ILE A 32 -10.80 -9.93 12.31
C ILE A 32 -11.62 -10.09 11.03
N GLY A 33 -11.47 -9.14 10.10
CA GLY A 33 -12.06 -9.22 8.77
C GLY A 33 -11.34 -10.20 7.85
N LEU A 34 -11.42 -11.52 8.10
CA LEU A 34 -10.70 -12.58 7.36
C LEU A 34 -10.92 -12.52 5.85
N LYS A 35 -12.09 -12.06 5.39
CA LYS A 35 -12.42 -11.87 3.97
C LYS A 35 -11.53 -10.84 3.25
N LYS A 36 -10.90 -9.93 4.00
CA LYS A 36 -9.96 -8.92 3.49
C LYS A 36 -8.49 -9.37 3.62
N CYS A 37 -8.25 -10.46 4.34
CA CYS A 37 -6.92 -11.04 4.50
C CYS A 37 -6.52 -11.82 3.25
N VAL A 38 -5.22 -11.84 2.96
CA VAL A 38 -4.68 -12.60 1.84
C VAL A 38 -3.32 -13.18 2.21
N LYS A 39 -3.05 -14.41 1.74
CA LYS A 39 -1.75 -15.08 1.90
C LYS A 39 -0.91 -14.91 0.64
N VAL A 40 0.41 -14.77 0.84
CA VAL A 40 1.42 -14.85 -0.23
C VAL A 40 2.60 -15.68 0.28
N THR A 41 3.05 -16.64 -0.53
CA THR A 41 4.20 -17.50 -0.20
C THR A 41 5.40 -17.16 -1.09
N PHE A 42 6.58 -17.07 -0.46
CA PHE A 42 7.85 -16.83 -1.15
C PHE A 42 8.86 -17.95 -0.81
N LYS A 43 9.54 -18.48 -1.83
CA LYS A 43 10.70 -19.38 -1.67
C LYS A 43 11.88 -18.81 -2.45
N ARG A 44 13.02 -18.60 -1.78
CA ARG A 44 14.23 -18.02 -2.39
C ARG A 44 13.93 -16.75 -3.21
N GLU A 45 13.12 -15.86 -2.65
CA GLU A 45 12.66 -14.60 -3.27
C GLU A 45 11.70 -14.73 -4.46
N GLU A 46 11.37 -15.95 -4.88
CA GLU A 46 10.36 -16.22 -5.90
C GLU A 46 9.01 -16.47 -5.24
N ARG A 47 7.96 -15.87 -5.81
CA ARG A 47 6.59 -16.14 -5.40
C ARG A 47 6.21 -17.53 -5.90
N VAL A 48 5.67 -18.36 -5.02
CA VAL A 48 5.23 -19.71 -5.36
C VAL A 48 3.75 -19.81 -5.07
N LYS A 49 3.00 -20.41 -6.01
CA LYS A 49 1.60 -20.77 -5.78
C LYS A 49 1.50 -21.77 -4.63
N SER A 50 0.56 -21.52 -3.75
CA SER A 50 0.31 -22.29 -2.54
C SER A 50 -1.18 -22.22 -2.22
N GLU A 51 -1.66 -23.19 -1.44
CA GLU A 51 -3.07 -23.17 -1.07
C GLU A 51 -3.37 -22.04 -0.09
N GLY A 52 -4.65 -21.70 0.05
CA GLY A 52 -5.11 -20.78 1.09
C GLY A 52 -4.79 -21.31 2.50
N ILE A 53 -5.00 -20.47 3.51
CA ILE A 53 -4.94 -20.93 4.90
C ILE A 53 -6.37 -21.27 5.32
N GLU A 54 -6.61 -22.55 5.58
CA GLU A 54 -7.79 -22.98 6.33
C GLU A 54 -7.62 -22.65 7.80
N MET A 55 -8.62 -21.95 8.34
CA MET A 55 -8.77 -21.65 9.76
C MET A 55 -9.73 -22.67 10.41
N GLU A 56 -9.64 -22.82 11.73
CA GLU A 56 -10.41 -23.82 12.51
C GLU A 56 -11.94 -23.64 12.35
N ASP A 57 -12.41 -22.43 12.04
CA ASP A 57 -13.84 -22.10 11.89
C ASP A 57 -14.38 -22.25 10.44
N SER A 58 -13.69 -23.00 9.57
CA SER A 58 -14.01 -23.14 8.13
C SER A 58 -13.85 -21.88 7.28
N ASP A 59 -13.32 -20.80 7.86
CA ASP A 59 -12.96 -19.60 7.11
C ASP A 59 -11.63 -19.79 6.36
N LEU A 60 -11.62 -19.39 5.08
CA LEU A 60 -10.47 -19.54 4.19
C LEU A 60 -9.84 -18.19 3.86
N ILE A 61 -8.57 -18.01 4.26
CA ILE A 61 -7.75 -16.92 3.75
C ILE A 61 -7.23 -17.32 2.38
N LYS A 62 -7.67 -16.62 1.33
CA LYS A 62 -7.28 -16.92 -0.04
C LYS A 62 -5.80 -16.62 -0.28
N GLU A 63 -5.17 -17.41 -1.15
CA GLU A 63 -3.91 -16.99 -1.76
C GLU A 63 -4.18 -15.85 -2.75
N LEU A 64 -3.32 -14.83 -2.74
CA LEU A 64 -3.39 -13.75 -3.73
C LEU A 64 -3.14 -14.36 -5.12
N GLY A 65 -3.93 -14.01 -6.13
CA GLY A 65 -3.70 -14.46 -7.51
C GLY A 65 -2.39 -13.94 -8.11
N GLU A 66 -1.83 -14.63 -9.11
CA GLU A 66 -0.58 -14.22 -9.78
C GLU A 66 -0.64 -12.80 -10.34
N ASN A 67 -1.79 -12.40 -10.89
CA ASN A 67 -2.04 -11.08 -11.46
C ASN A 67 -2.76 -10.12 -10.49
N GLU A 68 -3.04 -10.55 -9.26
CA GLU A 68 -3.70 -9.71 -8.28
C GLU A 68 -2.67 -8.91 -7.46
N THR A 69 -3.04 -7.67 -7.15
CA THR A 69 -2.25 -6.77 -6.29
C THR A 69 -2.96 -6.59 -4.96
N TYR A 70 -2.19 -6.58 -3.88
CA TYR A 70 -2.68 -6.30 -2.54
C TYR A 70 -2.32 -4.86 -2.16
N LYS A 71 -3.29 -4.08 -1.69
CA LYS A 71 -3.07 -2.69 -1.29
C LYS A 71 -2.74 -2.63 0.20
N TYR A 72 -1.56 -2.09 0.52
CA TYR A 72 -1.12 -1.88 1.91
C TYR A 72 -0.60 -0.46 2.09
N LEU A 73 -1.16 0.30 3.04
CA LEU A 73 -0.83 1.72 3.28
C LEU A 73 -0.88 2.55 1.99
N ASP A 74 -1.97 2.38 1.25
CA ASP A 74 -2.20 2.95 -0.07
C ASP A 74 -1.26 2.52 -1.20
N ILE A 75 -0.31 1.62 -0.97
CA ILE A 75 0.64 1.18 -1.97
C ILE A 75 0.26 -0.21 -2.45
N ASN A 76 0.14 -0.36 -3.78
CA ASN A 76 -0.08 -1.66 -4.40
C ASN A 76 1.19 -2.50 -4.28
N LYS A 77 1.04 -3.68 -3.68
CA LYS A 77 2.09 -4.67 -3.46
C LYS A 77 1.75 -5.94 -4.23
N THR A 78 2.72 -6.42 -4.99
CA THR A 78 2.70 -7.74 -5.63
C THR A 78 3.84 -8.56 -5.02
N ARG A 79 4.97 -8.74 -5.71
CA ARG A 79 6.25 -9.25 -5.15
C ARG A 79 7.00 -8.17 -4.37
N GLY A 80 6.85 -6.93 -4.83
CA GLY A 80 7.37 -5.70 -4.24
C GLY A 80 6.40 -4.56 -4.55
N ILE A 81 6.89 -3.33 -4.58
CA ILE A 81 6.09 -2.17 -4.98
C ILE A 81 6.05 -2.14 -6.51
N ASP A 82 4.87 -2.07 -7.12
CA ASP A 82 4.76 -1.72 -8.54
C ASP A 82 5.11 -0.24 -8.70
N GLU A 83 6.41 0.04 -8.76
CA GLU A 83 6.92 1.41 -8.76
C GLU A 83 6.38 2.21 -9.94
N THR A 84 6.17 1.59 -11.11
CA THR A 84 5.70 2.29 -12.30
C THR A 84 4.27 2.74 -12.09
N GLN A 85 3.38 1.83 -11.69
CA GLN A 85 1.98 2.14 -11.45
C GLN A 85 1.81 3.14 -10.30
N VAL A 86 2.60 2.99 -9.22
CA VAL A 86 2.58 3.91 -8.08
C VAL A 86 3.07 5.31 -8.49
N LYS A 87 4.19 5.42 -9.22
CA LYS A 87 4.71 6.70 -9.73
C LYS A 87 3.68 7.40 -10.61
N ASP A 88 3.03 6.68 -11.52
CA ASP A 88 2.03 7.24 -12.42
C ASP A 88 0.79 7.72 -11.66
N ARG A 89 0.31 6.93 -10.68
CA ARG A 89 -0.80 7.33 -9.83
C ARG A 89 -0.48 8.59 -9.02
N LEU A 90 0.69 8.63 -8.38
CA LEU A 90 1.13 9.78 -7.57
C LEU A 90 1.31 11.03 -8.43
N ARG A 91 1.87 10.88 -9.64
CA ARG A 91 1.97 11.97 -10.61
C ARG A 91 0.59 12.51 -11.01
N ARG A 92 -0.38 11.63 -11.32
CA ARG A 92 -1.76 12.04 -11.64
C ARG A 92 -2.40 12.79 -10.48
N GLU A 93 -2.23 12.30 -9.25
CA GLU A 93 -2.77 12.96 -8.06
C GLU A 93 -2.12 14.32 -7.78
N TYR A 94 -0.80 14.42 -7.93
CA TYR A 94 -0.06 15.68 -7.84
C TYR A 94 -0.60 16.71 -8.85
N ILE A 95 -0.68 16.35 -10.13
CA ILE A 95 -1.19 17.24 -11.20
C ILE A 95 -2.66 17.62 -10.94
N ARG A 96 -3.48 16.68 -10.45
CA ARG A 96 -4.88 16.94 -10.10
C ARG A 96 -4.98 17.99 -9.00
N ARG A 97 -4.20 17.86 -7.92
CA ARG A 97 -4.18 18.83 -6.81
C ARG A 97 -3.64 20.18 -7.26
N LEU A 98 -2.53 20.19 -7.99
CA LEU A 98 -1.95 21.39 -8.58
C LEU A 98 -2.98 22.17 -9.40
N ARG A 99 -3.65 21.52 -10.37
CA ARG A 99 -4.66 22.16 -11.21
C ARG A 99 -5.81 22.75 -10.41
N LYS A 100 -6.22 22.10 -9.31
CA LYS A 100 -7.24 22.65 -8.41
C LYS A 100 -6.76 23.94 -7.74
N VAL A 101 -5.52 23.98 -7.25
CA VAL A 101 -4.94 25.18 -6.63
C VAL A 101 -4.77 26.31 -7.65
N LEU A 102 -4.28 26.00 -8.85
CA LEU A 102 -4.09 27.01 -9.91
C LEU A 102 -5.41 27.65 -10.38
N LYS A 103 -6.50 26.85 -10.44
CA LYS A 103 -7.86 27.32 -10.78
C LYS A 103 -8.56 28.10 -9.67
N SER A 104 -8.01 28.13 -8.46
CA SER A 104 -8.59 28.90 -7.36
C SER A 104 -8.37 30.41 -7.56
N GLU A 105 -9.17 31.21 -6.87
CA GLU A 105 -9.04 32.68 -6.83
C GLU A 105 -7.99 33.18 -5.83
N LEU A 106 -7.15 32.27 -5.30
CA LEU A 106 -6.05 32.64 -4.42
C LEU A 106 -5.03 33.54 -5.13
N ASN A 107 -4.48 34.50 -4.41
CA ASN A 107 -3.33 35.27 -4.90
C ASN A 107 -2.09 34.36 -5.08
N SER A 108 -1.10 34.84 -5.83
CA SER A 108 0.10 34.06 -6.16
C SER A 108 0.86 33.54 -4.94
N ARG A 109 0.94 34.34 -3.87
CA ARG A 109 1.61 33.95 -2.62
C ARG A 109 0.88 32.78 -1.96
N ASN A 110 -0.44 32.86 -1.86
CA ASN A 110 -1.26 31.84 -1.25
C ASN A 110 -1.29 30.56 -2.11
N LYS A 111 -1.29 30.68 -3.44
CA LYS A 111 -1.18 29.53 -4.34
C LYS A 111 0.12 28.76 -4.09
N MET A 112 1.25 29.47 -3.97
CA MET A 112 2.55 28.82 -3.71
C MET A 112 2.55 28.06 -2.38
N LEU A 113 2.02 28.68 -1.31
CA LEU A 113 1.91 28.03 0.00
C LEU A 113 1.05 26.77 -0.07
N VAL A 114 -0.15 26.86 -0.66
CA VAL A 114 -1.09 25.74 -0.76
C VAL A 114 -0.55 24.61 -1.63
N ILE A 115 0.23 24.91 -2.67
CA ILE A 115 0.92 23.87 -3.45
C ILE A 115 1.89 23.08 -2.56
N GLY A 116 2.68 23.78 -1.74
CA GLY A 116 3.62 23.17 -0.79
C GLY A 116 2.92 22.31 0.27
N GLU A 117 1.72 22.69 0.71
CA GLU A 117 0.98 21.98 1.75
C GLU A 117 0.12 20.83 1.22
N ILE A 118 -0.37 20.90 -0.01
CA ILE A 118 -1.39 19.97 -0.51
C ILE A 118 -0.88 19.11 -1.67
N ALA A 119 -0.12 19.68 -2.61
CA ALA A 119 0.34 18.94 -3.78
C ALA A 119 1.67 18.22 -3.50
N VAL A 120 2.67 18.94 -2.97
CA VAL A 120 4.01 18.40 -2.72
C VAL A 120 4.02 17.16 -1.80
N PRO A 121 3.23 17.09 -0.70
CA PRO A 121 3.25 15.94 0.19
C PRO A 121 2.82 14.61 -0.47
N VAL A 122 2.04 14.67 -1.55
CA VAL A 122 1.66 13.48 -2.34
C VAL A 122 2.90 12.75 -2.85
N LEU A 123 3.90 13.50 -3.32
CA LEU A 123 5.15 12.94 -3.80
C LEU A 123 6.08 12.61 -2.63
N GLN A 124 6.20 13.50 -1.64
CA GLN A 124 7.12 13.33 -0.51
C GLN A 124 6.87 12.03 0.27
N TYR A 125 5.61 11.65 0.50
CA TYR A 125 5.28 10.40 1.18
C TYR A 125 5.91 9.17 0.51
N SER A 126 6.11 9.22 -0.81
CA SER A 126 6.67 8.12 -1.56
C SER A 126 8.20 8.10 -1.62
N PHE A 127 8.90 9.16 -1.19
CA PHE A 127 10.36 9.26 -1.33
C PHE A 127 11.13 8.22 -0.53
N GLY A 128 10.60 7.78 0.61
CA GLY A 128 11.18 6.70 1.42
C GLY A 128 10.78 5.29 0.98
N VAL A 129 9.87 5.17 0.00
CA VAL A 129 9.23 3.90 -0.36
C VAL A 129 9.51 3.52 -1.81
N VAL A 130 9.63 4.51 -2.69
CA VAL A 130 9.75 4.34 -4.14
C VAL A 130 11.02 5.05 -4.61
N ASN A 131 11.81 4.39 -5.48
CA ASN A 131 13.03 5.01 -5.98
C ASN A 131 12.75 6.08 -7.05
N TRP A 132 12.83 7.36 -6.68
CA TRP A 132 12.67 8.48 -7.58
C TRP A 132 13.99 8.91 -8.22
N LYS A 133 14.09 8.77 -9.55
CA LYS A 133 15.19 9.39 -10.30
C LYS A 133 14.98 10.91 -10.34
N ILE A 134 16.01 11.69 -10.02
CA ILE A 134 15.98 13.16 -10.04
C ILE A 134 15.43 13.69 -11.38
N LYS A 135 15.91 13.15 -12.52
CA LYS A 135 15.41 13.52 -13.85
C LYS A 135 13.90 13.36 -14.03
N LYS A 136 13.27 12.38 -13.37
CA LYS A 136 11.81 12.20 -13.41
C LYS A 136 11.09 13.26 -12.56
N LEU A 137 11.65 13.61 -11.40
CA LEU A 137 11.11 14.67 -10.55
C LEU A 137 11.21 16.03 -11.25
N GLU A 138 12.35 16.35 -11.85
CA GLU A 138 12.51 17.57 -12.67
C GLU A 138 11.52 17.64 -13.83
N ASN A 139 11.19 16.51 -14.46
CA ASN A 139 10.19 16.49 -15.53
C ASN A 139 8.78 16.79 -14.99
N ILE A 140 8.43 16.28 -13.81
CA ILE A 140 7.16 16.62 -13.16
C ILE A 140 7.13 18.12 -12.83
N ASP A 141 8.23 18.67 -12.32
CA ASP A 141 8.36 20.08 -11.99
C ASP A 141 8.24 20.98 -13.23
N ARG A 142 8.90 20.63 -14.36
CA ARG A 142 8.78 21.38 -15.63
C ARG A 142 7.40 21.36 -16.26
N GLN A 143 6.56 20.39 -15.93
CA GLN A 143 5.17 20.31 -16.41
C GLN A 143 4.19 21.15 -15.58
N THR A 144 4.66 21.72 -14.48
CA THR A 144 3.91 22.43 -13.45
C THR A 144 4.16 23.93 -13.57
#